data_AF-A0AAW0Y4W1-F1
#
_entry.id   AF-A0AAW0Y4W1-F1
#
_cell.length_a   1.000
_cell.length_b   1.000
_cell.length_c   1.000
_cell.angle_alpha   90.00
_cell.angle_beta   90.00
_cell.angle_gamma   90.00
#
_symmetry.space_group_name_H-M   'P 1'
#
loop_
_entity.id
_entity.type
_entity.pdbx_description
1 polymer ?
#
loop_
_entity_poly.entity_id
_entity_poly.type
_entity_poly.pdbx_seq_one_letter_code
_entity_poly.pdbx_strand_id
1 'polypeptide(L)'
;MFIKPFRIKSQTQLKGSDRKKLRAELSQAYPSLSSEDLAKLIPSKDDVTLVRIYCYKGESVNVYQVQKDPVFFMLEKDKEIYPTVYMLWRHPDLLHIFTTHAQVIDVLAGGADLMLPGIITKGEMNPSSYGKFEKGFPVAINTTDNKVPLAVGVTAHSSMDMYMCGRHGKGVSILHVYRDQLWEMGTRSPPPNLGPPDIMLSGQVILESEDGAAEIIGDGETNENEIVKEPSPEQVIDAVQELDLGDDQTPDSSSSLSPETSTPQEEIVQTTSSDRP
;
A
#
# COMPACT_ATOMS: atom_id res chain seq x y z
N MET A 1 3.45 -6.80 -5.07
CA MET A 1 4.23 -8.03 -5.37
C MET A 1 3.79 -8.72 -6.67
N PHE A 2 2.50 -8.98 -6.87
CA PHE A 2 1.97 -9.81 -7.98
C PHE A 2 1.55 -9.02 -9.23
N ILE A 3 2.14 -7.85 -9.50
CA ILE A 3 1.77 -7.02 -10.66
C ILE A 3 2.24 -7.66 -11.97
N LYS A 4 3.43 -8.26 -11.97
CA LYS A 4 3.99 -8.95 -13.14
C LYS A 4 3.64 -10.44 -13.09
N PRO A 5 3.48 -11.10 -14.25
CA PRO A 5 3.23 -12.54 -14.32
C PRO A 5 4.26 -13.33 -13.51
N PHE A 6 3.78 -14.28 -12.72
CA PHE A 6 4.60 -15.22 -11.95
C PHE A 6 4.53 -16.62 -12.55
N ARG A 7 5.52 -17.45 -12.26
CA ARG A 7 5.53 -18.85 -12.72
C ARG A 7 5.02 -19.77 -11.61
N ILE A 8 4.08 -20.65 -11.95
CA ILE A 8 3.68 -21.74 -11.05
C ILE A 8 4.79 -22.79 -11.04
N LYS A 9 5.35 -23.07 -9.87
CA LYS A 9 6.38 -24.08 -9.64
C LYS A 9 5.77 -25.46 -9.38
N SER A 10 4.73 -25.52 -8.56
CA SER A 10 4.03 -26.77 -8.25
C SER A 10 2.64 -26.49 -7.68
N GLN A 11 1.72 -27.44 -7.85
CA GLN A 11 0.38 -27.39 -7.28
C GLN A 11 0.11 -28.72 -6.56
N THR A 12 -0.27 -28.67 -5.29
CA THR A 12 -0.48 -29.86 -4.46
C THR A 12 -1.72 -29.72 -3.60
N GLN A 13 -2.61 -30.71 -3.62
CA GLN A 13 -3.76 -30.76 -2.74
C GLN A 13 -3.31 -31.03 -1.29
N LEU A 14 -3.75 -30.22 -0.35
CA LEU A 14 -3.38 -30.37 1.06
C LEU A 14 -4.08 -31.56 1.69
N LYS A 15 -3.30 -32.41 2.37
CA LYS A 15 -3.79 -33.53 3.17
C LYS A 15 -4.35 -33.05 4.52
N GLY A 16 -5.10 -33.91 5.20
CA GLY A 16 -5.73 -33.58 6.49
C GLY A 16 -4.75 -33.10 7.57
N SER A 17 -3.52 -33.63 7.61
CA SER A 17 -2.46 -33.18 8.53
C SER A 17 -2.03 -31.75 8.24
N ASP A 18 -1.81 -31.43 6.97
CA ASP A 18 -1.31 -30.11 6.54
C ASP A 18 -2.39 -29.04 6.71
N ARG A 19 -3.66 -29.39 6.49
CA ARG A 19 -4.79 -28.51 6.79
C ARG A 19 -4.87 -28.19 8.28
N LYS A 20 -4.64 -29.17 9.17
CA LYS A 20 -4.61 -28.92 10.62
C LYS A 20 -3.46 -27.98 11.00
N LYS A 21 -2.28 -28.18 10.41
CA LYS A 21 -1.12 -27.30 10.61
C LYS A 21 -1.41 -25.87 10.14
N LEU A 22 -1.98 -25.71 8.94
CA LEU A 22 -2.36 -24.40 8.41
C LEU A 22 -3.37 -23.67 9.30
N ARG A 23 -4.39 -24.36 9.82
CA ARG A 23 -5.34 -23.76 10.76
C ARG A 23 -4.66 -23.30 12.06
N ALA A 24 -3.69 -24.07 12.57
CA ALA A 24 -2.93 -23.68 13.75
C ALA A 24 -2.07 -22.44 13.51
N GLU A 25 -1.38 -22.38 12.36
CA GLU A 25 -0.60 -21.19 11.95
C GLU A 25 -1.48 -19.95 11.79
N LEU A 26 -2.66 -20.09 11.16
CA LEU A 26 -3.61 -18.98 11.02
C LEU A 26 -4.21 -18.54 12.35
N SER A 27 -4.50 -19.46 13.27
CA SER A 27 -4.99 -19.12 14.61
C SER A 27 -3.96 -18.33 15.40
N GLN A 28 -2.67 -18.62 15.21
CA GLN A 28 -1.58 -17.86 15.83
C GLN A 28 -1.39 -16.49 15.18
N ALA A 29 -1.43 -16.42 13.84
CA ALA A 29 -1.23 -15.18 13.10
C ALA A 29 -2.41 -14.20 13.23
N TYR A 30 -3.63 -14.74 13.28
CA TYR A 30 -4.88 -13.98 13.33
C TYR A 30 -5.80 -14.48 14.45
N PRO A 31 -5.54 -14.07 15.71
CA PRO A 31 -6.34 -14.49 16.86
C PRO A 31 -7.82 -14.07 16.81
N SER A 32 -8.18 -13.11 15.95
CA SER A 32 -9.56 -12.70 15.70
C SER A 32 -10.37 -13.75 14.93
N LEU A 33 -9.72 -14.70 14.25
CA LEU A 33 -10.39 -15.80 13.59
C LEU A 33 -10.67 -16.92 14.60
N SER A 34 -11.96 -17.17 14.86
CA SER A 34 -12.35 -18.27 15.74
C SER A 34 -12.02 -19.64 15.13
N SER A 35 -11.94 -20.66 15.97
CA SER A 35 -11.78 -22.05 15.50
C SER A 35 -12.88 -22.49 14.54
N GLU A 36 -14.10 -21.95 14.70
CA GLU A 36 -15.23 -22.22 13.81
C GLU A 36 -15.05 -21.55 12.46
N ASP A 37 -14.59 -20.31 12.43
CA ASP A 37 -14.30 -19.58 11.19
C ASP A 37 -13.19 -20.26 10.42
N LEU A 38 -12.10 -20.67 11.09
CA LEU A 38 -11.02 -21.42 10.47
C LEU A 38 -11.47 -22.77 9.90
N ALA A 39 -12.43 -23.44 10.54
CA ALA A 39 -13.01 -24.68 10.03
C ALA A 39 -13.90 -24.44 8.79
N LYS A 40 -14.58 -23.29 8.70
CA LYS A 40 -15.34 -22.86 7.52
C LYS A 40 -14.45 -22.37 6.38
N LEU A 41 -13.36 -21.66 6.70
CA LEU A 41 -12.42 -21.10 5.73
C LEU A 41 -11.52 -22.17 5.11
N ILE A 42 -11.10 -23.16 5.91
CA ILE A 42 -10.34 -24.31 5.45
C ILE A 42 -11.17 -25.55 5.77
N PRO A 43 -12.12 -25.94 4.92
CA PRO A 43 -12.96 -27.10 5.19
C PRO A 43 -12.17 -28.41 5.12
N SER A 44 -12.59 -29.39 5.91
CA SER A 44 -12.02 -30.74 5.85
C SER A 44 -12.51 -31.53 4.63
N LYS A 45 -13.66 -31.14 4.05
CA LYS A 45 -14.28 -31.82 2.91
C LYS A 45 -13.90 -31.20 1.57
N ASP A 46 -13.63 -29.90 1.54
CA ASP A 46 -13.38 -29.17 0.29
C ASP A 46 -11.94 -29.31 -0.18
N ASP A 47 -11.72 -28.98 -1.45
CA ASP A 47 -10.40 -28.96 -2.05
C ASP A 47 -9.62 -27.71 -1.62
N VAL A 48 -8.63 -27.95 -0.75
CA VAL A 48 -7.63 -26.97 -0.36
C VAL A 48 -6.34 -27.30 -1.08
N THR A 49 -5.83 -26.36 -1.86
CA THR A 49 -4.66 -26.57 -2.71
C THR A 49 -3.57 -25.57 -2.36
N LEU A 50 -2.34 -26.07 -2.19
CA LEU A 50 -1.15 -25.26 -2.06
C LEU A 50 -0.51 -25.09 -3.44
N VAL A 51 -0.43 -23.85 -3.91
CA VAL A 51 0.27 -23.50 -5.14
C VAL A 51 1.55 -22.77 -4.79
N ARG A 52 2.68 -23.32 -5.20
CA ARG A 52 3.98 -22.68 -5.07
C ARG A 52 4.24 -21.86 -6.31
N ILE A 53 4.47 -20.57 -6.14
CA ILE A 53 4.73 -19.64 -7.25
C ILE A 53 6.10 -18.98 -7.06
N TYR A 54 6.69 -18.60 -8.18
CA TYR A 54 7.92 -17.83 -8.24
C TYR A 54 7.62 -16.48 -8.88
N CYS A 55 7.68 -15.42 -8.07
CA CYS A 55 7.37 -14.07 -8.51
C CYS A 55 8.46 -13.55 -9.45
N TYR A 56 8.12 -12.52 -10.24
CA TYR A 56 9.04 -11.91 -11.20
C TYR A 56 10.39 -11.49 -10.59
N LYS A 57 10.39 -11.02 -9.34
CA LYS A 57 11.59 -10.58 -8.61
C LYS A 57 12.39 -11.72 -7.96
N GLY A 58 12.02 -12.97 -8.19
CA GLY A 58 12.72 -14.14 -7.66
C GLY A 58 12.23 -14.64 -6.30
N GLU A 59 11.12 -14.10 -5.81
CA GLU A 59 10.55 -14.45 -4.51
C GLU A 59 9.67 -15.70 -4.61
N SER A 60 9.85 -16.64 -3.69
CA SER A 60 9.03 -17.85 -3.61
C SER A 60 7.85 -17.62 -2.65
N VAL A 61 6.65 -17.91 -3.14
CA VAL A 61 5.40 -17.68 -2.40
C VAL A 61 4.55 -18.94 -2.42
N ASN A 62 3.99 -19.26 -1.26
CA ASN A 62 3.05 -20.35 -1.07
C ASN A 62 1.64 -19.78 -1.03
N VAL A 63 0.83 -20.03 -2.05
CA VAL A 63 -0.55 -19.56 -2.15
C VAL A 63 -1.50 -20.70 -1.75
N TYR A 64 -2.36 -20.45 -0.77
CA TYR A 64 -3.39 -21.38 -0.32
C TYR A 64 -4.71 -21.04 -1.01
N GLN A 65 -5.18 -21.94 -1.87
CA GLN A 65 -6.44 -21.82 -2.59
C GLN A 65 -7.51 -22.72 -1.96
N VAL A 66 -8.73 -22.20 -1.85
CA VAL A 66 -9.92 -22.92 -1.41
C VAL A 66 -10.99 -22.69 -2.46
N GLN A 67 -11.53 -23.77 -3.03
CA GLN A 67 -12.55 -23.69 -4.08
C GLN A 67 -12.16 -22.76 -5.26
N LYS A 68 -10.88 -22.81 -5.68
CA LYS A 68 -10.24 -22.01 -6.74
C LYS A 68 -9.86 -20.57 -6.37
N ASP A 69 -10.42 -20.00 -5.30
CA ASP A 69 -10.00 -18.68 -4.85
C ASP A 69 -8.74 -18.76 -3.99
N PRO A 70 -7.70 -17.95 -4.26
CA PRO A 70 -6.60 -17.79 -3.31
C PRO A 70 -7.13 -17.06 -2.08
N VAL A 71 -6.88 -17.63 -0.90
CA VAL A 71 -7.40 -17.12 0.38
C VAL A 71 -6.26 -16.51 1.18
N PHE A 72 -5.13 -17.20 1.26
CA PHE A 72 -3.91 -16.72 1.93
C PHE A 72 -2.70 -16.93 1.03
N PHE A 73 -1.66 -16.14 1.24
CA PHE A 73 -0.34 -16.37 0.67
C PHE A 73 0.72 -16.21 1.73
N MET A 74 1.79 -16.99 1.65
CA MET A 74 2.90 -16.97 2.59
C MET A 74 4.20 -16.69 1.86
N LEU A 75 4.95 -15.70 2.33
CA LEU A 75 6.30 -15.39 1.85
C LEU A 75 7.26 -16.41 2.46
N GLU A 76 7.95 -17.22 1.64
CA GLU A 76 8.82 -18.28 2.18
C GLU A 76 10.01 -17.74 2.98
N LYS A 77 10.49 -16.55 2.62
CA LYS A 77 11.63 -15.90 3.26
C LYS A 77 11.33 -15.52 4.72
N ASP A 78 10.16 -14.93 4.93
CA ASP A 78 9.79 -14.34 6.22
C ASP A 78 8.91 -15.30 7.04
N LYS A 79 8.37 -16.35 6.40
CA LYS A 79 7.40 -17.31 6.97
C LYS A 79 6.14 -16.62 7.51
N GLU A 80 5.85 -15.43 7.02
CA GLU A 80 4.63 -14.70 7.33
C GLU A 80 3.54 -15.02 6.31
N ILE A 81 2.34 -15.25 6.83
CA ILE A 81 1.13 -15.50 6.07
C ILE A 81 0.30 -14.22 6.02
N TYR A 82 -0.28 -13.91 4.86
CA TYR A 82 -1.11 -12.73 4.63
C TYR A 82 -2.42 -13.15 3.97
N PRO A 83 -3.56 -12.51 4.32
CA PRO A 83 -4.81 -12.72 3.62
C PRO A 83 -4.72 -12.08 2.23
N THR A 84 -5.49 -12.63 1.31
CA THR A 84 -5.75 -12.03 -0.01
C THR A 84 -6.91 -11.05 0.06
N VAL A 85 -7.14 -10.29 -1.02
CA VAL A 85 -8.36 -9.46 -1.12
C VAL A 85 -9.63 -10.31 -1.00
N TYR A 86 -9.67 -11.50 -1.61
CA TYR A 86 -10.84 -12.41 -1.50
C TYR A 86 -11.16 -12.80 -0.06
N MET A 87 -10.13 -13.01 0.77
CA MET A 87 -10.30 -13.33 2.18
C MET A 87 -10.84 -12.11 2.95
N LEU A 88 -10.28 -10.94 2.68
CA LEU A 88 -10.73 -9.69 3.30
C LEU A 88 -12.13 -9.27 2.86
N TRP A 89 -12.61 -9.71 1.69
CA TRP A 89 -13.99 -9.45 1.28
C TRP A 89 -15.01 -10.26 2.08
N ARG A 90 -14.60 -11.41 2.61
CA ARG A 90 -15.41 -12.24 3.50
C ARG A 90 -15.27 -11.82 4.96
N HIS A 91 -14.08 -11.35 5.35
CA HIS A 91 -13.78 -10.85 6.70
C HIS A 91 -13.02 -9.51 6.62
N PRO A 92 -13.73 -8.39 6.42
CA PRO A 92 -13.11 -7.07 6.25
C PRO A 92 -12.29 -6.64 7.47
N ASP A 93 -12.76 -6.99 8.67
CA ASP A 93 -12.17 -6.55 9.95
C ASP A 93 -10.98 -7.43 10.40
N LEU A 94 -10.45 -8.29 9.51
CA LEU A 94 -9.34 -9.18 9.84
C LEU A 94 -8.02 -8.43 10.07
N LEU A 95 -7.81 -7.33 9.35
CA LEU A 95 -6.61 -6.50 9.43
C LEU A 95 -6.96 -5.07 9.83
N HIS A 96 -5.97 -4.31 10.30
CA HIS A 96 -6.11 -2.86 10.41
C HIS A 96 -6.28 -2.26 9.02
N ILE A 97 -7.27 -1.38 8.85
CA ILE A 97 -7.63 -0.79 7.56
C ILE A 97 -7.20 0.67 7.49
N PHE A 98 -6.50 1.02 6.42
CA PHE A 98 -6.32 2.41 6.00
C PHE A 98 -7.27 2.75 4.85
N THR A 99 -7.81 3.97 4.88
CA THR A 99 -8.65 4.49 3.81
C THR A 99 -7.87 5.43 2.93
N THR A 100 -8.05 5.29 1.62
CA THR A 100 -7.47 6.18 0.60
C THR A 100 -8.52 6.59 -0.43
N HIS A 101 -8.16 7.47 -1.37
CA HIS A 101 -9.03 7.84 -2.49
C HIS A 101 -9.01 6.75 -3.57
N ALA A 102 -10.13 6.57 -4.28
CA ALA A 102 -10.25 5.53 -5.31
C ALA A 102 -9.15 5.61 -6.39
N GLN A 103 -8.75 6.83 -6.80
CA GLN A 103 -7.69 7.07 -7.77
C GLN A 103 -6.33 6.47 -7.37
N VAL A 104 -6.08 6.34 -6.06
CA VAL A 104 -4.81 5.78 -5.56
C VAL A 104 -4.74 4.28 -5.85
N ILE A 105 -5.87 3.57 -5.89
CA ILE A 105 -5.90 2.12 -6.14
C ILE A 105 -5.32 1.78 -7.51
N ASP A 106 -5.61 2.56 -8.55
CA ASP A 106 -5.03 2.34 -9.88
C ASP A 106 -3.51 2.53 -9.88
N VAL A 107 -3.02 3.48 -9.08
CA VAL A 107 -1.58 3.70 -8.87
C VAL A 107 -0.93 2.53 -8.13
N LEU A 108 -1.61 1.97 -7.10
CA LEU A 108 -1.14 0.78 -6.39
C LEU A 108 -1.14 -0.46 -7.31
N ALA A 109 -2.14 -0.60 -8.18
CA ALA A 109 -2.20 -1.66 -9.19
C ALA A 109 -1.06 -1.55 -10.22
N GLY A 110 -0.53 -0.34 -10.44
CA GLY A 110 0.71 -0.11 -11.18
C GLY A 110 1.99 -0.61 -10.48
N GLY A 111 1.89 -1.02 -9.21
CA GLY A 111 3.01 -1.51 -8.39
C GLY A 111 3.69 -0.45 -7.53
N ALA A 112 3.05 0.70 -7.34
CA ALA A 112 3.49 1.70 -6.38
C ALA A 112 3.14 1.29 -4.94
N ASP A 113 3.84 1.91 -3.99
CA ASP A 113 3.53 1.81 -2.56
C ASP A 113 2.58 2.94 -2.14
N LEU A 114 1.85 2.74 -1.04
CA LEU A 114 0.98 3.79 -0.50
C LEU A 114 1.81 4.78 0.31
N MET A 115 1.80 6.03 -0.14
CA MET A 115 2.47 7.14 0.53
C MET A 115 1.59 7.69 1.65
N LEU A 116 2.20 8.19 2.73
CA LEU A 116 1.48 8.76 3.88
C LEU A 116 0.46 9.86 3.52
N PRO A 117 0.70 10.78 2.57
CA PRO A 117 -0.31 11.77 2.17
C PRO A 117 -1.60 11.14 1.63
N GLY A 118 -1.53 9.92 1.09
CA GLY A 118 -2.69 9.21 0.54
C GLY A 118 -3.55 8.53 1.60
N ILE A 119 -3.12 8.49 2.86
CA ILE A 119 -3.91 7.93 3.96
C ILE A 119 -4.83 9.02 4.51
N ILE A 120 -6.12 8.72 4.54
CA ILE A 120 -7.16 9.58 5.08
C ILE A 120 -7.29 9.26 6.58
N THR A 121 -7.06 10.26 7.41
CA THR A 121 -7.17 10.19 8.87
C THR A 121 -8.36 11.00 9.35
N LYS A 122 -9.04 10.53 10.41
CA LYS A 122 -10.13 11.28 11.07
C LYS A 122 -9.58 12.38 11.95
N GLY A 123 -10.15 13.59 11.82
CA GLY A 123 -9.92 14.70 12.75
C GLY A 123 -8.47 15.19 12.80
N GLU A 124 -8.10 15.84 13.90
CA GLU A 124 -6.75 16.32 14.14
C GLU A 124 -5.77 15.17 14.31
N MET A 125 -4.59 15.33 13.71
CA MET A 125 -3.58 14.29 13.71
C MET A 125 -2.95 14.19 15.11
N ASN A 126 -2.97 12.98 15.65
CA ASN A 126 -2.42 12.63 16.95
C ASN A 126 -1.56 11.35 16.83
N PRO A 127 -0.75 11.01 17.83
CA PRO A 127 0.10 9.81 17.78
C PRO A 127 -0.66 8.49 17.60
N SER A 128 -1.98 8.46 17.82
CA SER A 128 -2.85 7.29 17.62
C SER A 128 -3.66 7.36 16.33
N SER A 129 -3.50 8.38 15.48
CA SER A 129 -4.28 8.55 14.24
C SER A 129 -4.10 7.41 13.26
N TYR A 130 -2.93 6.77 13.26
CA TYR A 130 -2.65 5.61 12.41
C TYR A 130 -2.89 4.29 13.12
N GLY A 131 -3.32 4.28 14.39
CA GLY A 131 -3.40 3.08 15.23
C GLY A 131 -2.15 2.86 16.08
N LYS A 132 -1.96 1.63 16.58
CA LYS A 132 -0.83 1.26 17.44
C LYS A 132 -0.24 -0.06 16.99
N PHE A 133 0.86 0.02 16.25
CA PHE A 133 1.60 -1.13 15.74
C PHE A 133 3.06 -0.76 15.44
N GLU A 134 3.86 -1.81 15.28
CA GLU A 134 5.25 -1.75 14.88
C GLU A 134 5.43 -1.73 13.36
N LYS A 135 6.67 -1.52 12.92
CA LYS A 135 7.05 -1.64 11.51
C LYS A 135 6.82 -3.07 11.01
N GLY A 136 6.36 -3.21 9.77
CA GLY A 136 6.09 -4.50 9.13
C GLY A 136 4.73 -5.08 9.49
N PHE A 137 3.87 -4.31 10.16
CA PHE A 137 2.55 -4.77 10.57
C PHE A 137 1.64 -4.98 9.34
N PRO A 138 0.93 -6.13 9.22
CA PRO A 138 0.01 -6.37 8.11
C PRO A 138 -1.20 -5.44 8.15
N VAL A 139 -1.49 -4.81 7.02
CA VAL A 139 -2.60 -3.85 6.89
C VAL A 139 -3.37 -4.07 5.59
N ALA A 140 -4.64 -3.67 5.62
CA ALA A 140 -5.55 -3.65 4.49
C ALA A 140 -5.80 -2.19 4.06
N ILE A 141 -6.11 -1.99 2.79
CA ILE A 141 -6.40 -0.66 2.24
C ILE A 141 -7.75 -0.70 1.56
N ASN A 142 -8.66 0.15 2.00
CA ASN A 142 -9.96 0.37 1.38
C ASN A 142 -10.04 1.78 0.78
N THR A 143 -11.20 2.10 0.23
CA THR A 143 -11.44 3.40 -0.41
C THR A 143 -12.52 4.17 0.31
N THR A 144 -12.61 5.46 0.05
CA THR A 144 -13.73 6.32 0.47
C THR A 144 -15.09 5.81 -0.01
N ASP A 145 -15.10 5.06 -1.10
CA ASP A 145 -16.34 4.66 -1.78
C ASP A 145 -16.86 3.31 -1.26
N ASN A 146 -15.95 2.46 -0.77
CA ASN A 146 -16.28 1.13 -0.31
C ASN A 146 -15.39 0.70 0.87
N LYS A 147 -16.03 0.22 1.95
CA LYS A 147 -15.41 -0.33 3.15
C LYS A 147 -14.55 -1.56 2.87
N VAL A 148 -14.85 -2.30 1.80
CA VAL A 148 -14.15 -3.53 1.43
C VAL A 148 -12.70 -3.25 1.00
N PRO A 149 -11.71 -4.00 1.54
CA PRO A 149 -10.32 -3.83 1.14
C PRO A 149 -10.04 -4.19 -0.32
N LEU A 150 -9.27 -3.34 -1.00
CA LEU A 150 -8.83 -3.53 -2.38
C LEU A 150 -7.32 -3.79 -2.48
N ALA A 151 -6.56 -3.56 -1.42
CA ALA A 151 -5.14 -3.92 -1.36
C ALA A 151 -4.73 -4.41 0.03
N VAL A 152 -3.62 -5.16 0.06
CA VAL A 152 -2.98 -5.71 1.24
C VAL A 152 -1.50 -5.34 1.21
N GLY A 153 -0.99 -4.90 2.34
CA GLY A 153 0.40 -4.48 2.48
C GLY A 153 0.93 -4.62 3.89
N VAL A 154 2.15 -4.10 4.08
CA VAL A 154 2.82 -4.04 5.39
C VAL A 154 3.27 -2.62 5.66
N THR A 155 3.20 -2.18 6.92
CA THR A 155 3.63 -0.83 7.29
C THR A 155 5.13 -0.66 7.08
N ALA A 156 5.54 0.44 6.46
CA ALA A 156 6.96 0.75 6.23
C ALA A 156 7.66 1.23 7.52
N HIS A 157 6.88 1.77 8.45
CA HIS A 157 7.32 2.38 9.71
C HIS A 157 6.37 2.01 10.86
N SER A 158 6.78 2.27 12.10
CA SER A 158 5.87 2.16 13.25
C SER A 158 4.80 3.25 13.21
N SER A 159 3.68 3.03 13.93
CA SER A 159 2.60 4.02 14.05
C SER A 159 3.09 5.42 14.52
N MET A 160 4.02 5.45 15.48
CA MET A 160 4.61 6.69 15.98
C MET A 160 5.53 7.36 14.96
N ASP A 161 6.35 6.58 14.24
CA ASP A 161 7.21 7.11 13.18
C ASP A 161 6.38 7.67 12.02
N MET A 162 5.30 6.99 11.61
CA MET A 162 4.38 7.48 10.58
C MET A 162 3.78 8.84 10.95
N TYR A 163 3.47 9.05 12.24
CA TYR A 163 3.05 10.34 12.77
C TYR A 163 4.18 11.38 12.72
N MET A 164 5.38 11.04 13.18
CA MET A 164 6.54 11.94 13.18
C MET A 164 7.00 12.34 11.77
N CYS A 165 6.78 11.50 10.76
CA CYS A 165 7.04 11.83 9.36
C CYS A 165 6.13 12.94 8.80
N GLY A 166 5.11 13.39 9.54
CA GLY A 166 4.32 14.56 9.16
C GLY A 166 3.60 14.41 7.82
N ARG A 167 3.07 13.22 7.53
CA ARG A 167 2.45 12.84 6.25
C ARG A 167 3.40 12.83 5.05
N HIS A 168 4.72 12.70 5.23
CA HIS A 168 5.66 12.57 4.11
C HIS A 168 6.32 11.20 4.03
N GLY A 169 6.50 10.70 2.80
CA GLY A 169 7.19 9.44 2.55
C GLY A 169 6.27 8.23 2.48
N LYS A 170 6.87 7.04 2.51
CA LYS A 170 6.18 5.75 2.32
C LYS A 170 5.46 5.34 3.59
N GLY A 171 4.16 5.07 3.50
CA GLY A 171 3.36 4.57 4.62
C GLY A 171 3.28 3.05 4.64
N VAL A 172 2.86 2.46 3.51
CA VAL A 172 2.59 1.03 3.40
C VAL A 172 3.24 0.48 2.14
N SER A 173 3.99 -0.62 2.27
CA SER A 173 4.49 -1.35 1.12
C SER A 173 3.45 -2.36 0.64
N ILE A 174 3.11 -2.31 -0.65
CA ILE A 174 1.99 -3.06 -1.21
C ILE A 174 2.41 -4.45 -1.66
N LEU A 175 1.78 -5.45 -1.07
CA LEU A 175 2.00 -6.85 -1.39
C LEU A 175 1.03 -7.31 -2.48
N HIS A 176 -0.26 -7.06 -2.33
CA HIS A 176 -1.31 -7.59 -3.19
C HIS A 176 -2.40 -6.54 -3.43
N VAL A 177 -2.93 -6.46 -4.65
CA VAL A 177 -3.96 -5.49 -5.06
C VAL A 177 -5.05 -6.19 -5.89
N TYR A 178 -6.27 -5.68 -5.81
CA TYR A 178 -7.34 -6.02 -6.74
C TYR A 178 -6.88 -5.82 -8.19
N ARG A 179 -7.20 -6.79 -9.07
CA ARG A 179 -6.75 -6.86 -10.48
C ARG A 179 -5.27 -7.17 -10.69
N ASP A 180 -4.52 -7.56 -9.67
CA ASP A 180 -3.18 -8.14 -9.88
C ASP A 180 -3.24 -9.62 -10.31
N GLN A 181 -2.07 -10.20 -10.62
CA GLN A 181 -1.98 -11.58 -11.10
C GLN A 181 -2.42 -12.62 -10.07
N LEU A 182 -2.34 -12.31 -8.77
CA LEU A 182 -2.83 -13.21 -7.73
C LEU A 182 -4.36 -13.16 -7.67
N TRP A 183 -4.97 -11.98 -7.83
CA TRP A 183 -6.42 -11.88 -7.98
C TRP A 183 -6.91 -12.59 -9.25
N GLU A 184 -6.20 -12.44 -10.38
CA GLU A 184 -6.53 -13.06 -11.66
C GLU A 184 -6.50 -14.60 -11.65
N MET A 185 -5.71 -15.16 -10.72
CA MET A 185 -5.61 -16.61 -10.47
C MET A 185 -6.88 -17.19 -9.83
N GLY A 186 -7.67 -16.36 -9.15
CA GLY A 186 -8.95 -16.75 -8.54
C GLY A 186 -10.13 -16.72 -9.50
N THR A 187 -11.33 -16.60 -8.95
CA THR A 187 -12.59 -16.52 -9.73
C THR A 187 -12.80 -15.20 -10.46
N ARG A 188 -11.96 -14.19 -10.23
CA ARG A 188 -12.08 -12.83 -10.77
C ARG A 188 -13.41 -12.17 -10.39
N SER A 189 -13.94 -12.53 -9.22
CA SER A 189 -15.14 -11.90 -8.71
C SER A 189 -14.88 -10.42 -8.42
N PRO A 190 -15.88 -9.54 -8.66
CA PRO A 190 -15.79 -8.15 -8.26
C PRO A 190 -15.88 -8.03 -6.73
N PRO A 191 -15.29 -6.96 -6.14
CA PRO A 191 -15.46 -6.70 -4.73
C PRO A 191 -16.94 -6.48 -4.40
N PRO A 192 -17.45 -7.04 -3.27
CA PRO A 192 -18.79 -6.70 -2.80
C PRO A 192 -18.88 -5.21 -2.48
N ASN A 193 -20.07 -4.63 -2.63
CA ASN A 193 -20.32 -3.24 -2.23
C ASN A 193 -20.91 -3.22 -0.82
N LEU A 194 -20.13 -2.74 0.16
CA LEU A 194 -20.58 -2.58 1.55
C LEU A 194 -20.81 -1.12 1.93
N GLY A 195 -20.81 -0.21 0.96
CA GLY A 195 -20.95 1.23 1.18
C GLY A 195 -19.67 1.90 1.71
N PRO A 196 -19.69 3.23 1.89
CA PRO A 196 -18.52 4.00 2.32
C PRO A 196 -18.10 3.62 3.75
N PRO A 197 -16.81 3.70 4.09
CA PRO A 197 -16.34 3.41 5.43
C PRO A 197 -16.89 4.40 6.46
N ASP A 198 -17.02 3.95 7.71
CA ASP A 198 -17.49 4.72 8.87
C ASP A 198 -16.67 5.98 9.16
N ILE A 199 -15.56 6.17 8.43
CA ILE A 199 -14.78 7.39 8.48
C ILE A 199 -15.34 8.58 7.73
N MET A 200 -16.22 8.32 6.79
CA MET A 200 -16.92 9.35 6.03
C MET A 200 -18.27 9.70 6.68
N LEU A 201 -18.90 8.75 7.39
CA LEU A 201 -20.25 8.89 7.94
C LEU A 201 -20.36 9.86 9.14
N SER A 202 -19.27 10.12 9.86
CA SER A 202 -19.26 11.02 11.03
C SER A 202 -19.46 12.52 10.70
N GLY A 203 -19.61 12.88 9.41
CA GLY A 203 -19.96 14.24 8.98
C GLY A 203 -21.45 14.44 8.68
N GLN A 204 -22.28 13.40 8.72
CA GLN A 204 -23.73 13.51 8.56
C GLN A 204 -24.40 13.37 9.92
N VAL A 205 -24.86 14.50 10.47
CA VAL A 205 -25.70 14.52 11.66
C VAL A 205 -27.09 14.05 11.23
N ILE A 206 -27.42 12.78 11.45
CA ILE A 206 -28.80 12.30 11.34
C ILE A 206 -29.46 12.62 12.68
N LEU A 207 -30.24 13.69 12.73
CA LEU A 207 -31.19 13.92 13.82
C LEU A 207 -32.43 13.08 13.51
N GLU A 208 -32.54 11.92 14.16
CA GLU A 208 -33.79 11.16 14.18
C GLU A 208 -34.84 11.98 14.92
N SER A 209 -35.83 12.47 14.16
CA SER A 209 -37.06 13.05 14.72
C SER A 209 -38.07 11.91 14.86
N GLU A 210 -38.76 11.81 16.00
CA GLU A 210 -39.69 10.71 16.33
C GLU A 210 -40.97 10.64 15.47
N ASP A 211 -41.10 11.43 14.40
CA ASP A 211 -42.22 11.32 13.46
C ASP A 211 -41.68 11.14 12.04
N GLY A 212 -41.90 9.95 11.47
CA GLY A 212 -41.30 9.45 10.24
C GLY A 212 -41.63 10.20 8.96
N ALA A 213 -40.98 11.34 8.73
CA ALA A 213 -40.85 11.98 7.42
C ALA A 213 -39.40 12.44 7.21
N ALA A 214 -38.74 11.89 6.18
CA ALA A 214 -37.42 12.34 5.76
C ALA A 214 -37.56 13.57 4.86
N GLU A 215 -37.13 14.74 5.32
CA GLU A 215 -36.93 15.91 4.46
C GLU A 215 -35.44 16.08 4.12
N ILE A 216 -35.18 16.27 2.83
CA ILE A 216 -33.86 16.66 2.30
C ILE A 216 -33.87 18.18 2.24
N ILE A 217 -33.17 18.84 3.16
CA ILE A 217 -32.90 20.28 3.06
C ILE A 217 -31.53 20.42 2.37
N GLY A 218 -31.57 20.85 1.11
CA GLY A 218 -30.41 21.39 0.42
C GLY A 218 -30.34 22.89 0.69
N ASP A 219 -29.23 23.37 1.26
CA ASP A 219 -29.01 24.80 1.40
C ASP A 219 -28.61 25.41 0.05
N GLY A 220 -29.61 25.98 -0.64
CA GLY A 220 -29.53 27.27 -1.33
C GLY A 220 -30.47 28.25 -0.60
N GLU A 221 -30.26 29.55 -0.49
CA GLU A 221 -29.43 30.51 -1.22
C GLU A 221 -29.28 31.80 -0.37
N THR A 222 -28.18 32.55 -0.64
CA THR A 222 -28.05 34.03 -0.76
C THR A 222 -28.50 35.02 0.33
N ASN A 223 -27.59 35.96 0.66
CA ASN A 223 -27.67 37.40 0.28
C ASN A 223 -26.39 38.11 0.79
N GLU A 224 -25.48 38.52 -0.10
CA GLU A 224 -25.40 39.80 -0.84
C GLU A 224 -24.64 40.93 -0.12
N ASN A 225 -23.63 41.45 -0.85
CA ASN A 225 -23.00 42.77 -0.80
C ASN A 225 -21.83 43.05 0.17
N GLU A 226 -20.60 42.79 -0.29
CA GLU A 226 -19.55 43.83 -0.28
C GLU A 226 -18.66 43.71 -1.53
N ILE A 227 -18.52 44.84 -2.22
CA ILE A 227 -17.88 45.00 -3.53
C ILE A 227 -16.37 45.23 -3.33
N VAL A 228 -15.51 44.36 -3.86
CA VAL A 228 -14.14 44.73 -4.26
C VAL A 228 -13.81 44.03 -5.59
N LYS A 229 -13.55 44.86 -6.61
CA LYS A 229 -13.19 44.50 -7.99
C LYS A 229 -11.94 43.60 -8.07
N GLU A 230 -12.04 42.49 -8.79
CA GLU A 230 -10.91 41.90 -9.50
C GLU A 230 -10.60 42.71 -10.78
N PRO A 231 -9.33 42.87 -11.18
CA PRO A 231 -8.99 43.20 -12.55
C PRO A 231 -8.72 41.93 -13.40
N SER A 232 -9.26 41.95 -14.62
CA SER A 232 -9.15 40.91 -15.64
C SER A 232 -7.77 40.83 -16.30
N PRO A 233 -7.42 39.68 -16.92
CA PRO A 233 -6.11 39.42 -17.48
C PRO A 233 -6.01 39.80 -18.97
N GLU A 234 -5.70 41.07 -19.27
CA GLU A 234 -5.13 41.48 -20.57
C GLU A 234 -4.20 42.68 -20.36
N GLN A 235 -2.90 42.43 -20.15
CA GLN A 235 -1.77 43.31 -20.47
C GLN A 235 -0.46 42.60 -20.09
N VAL A 236 0.00 41.75 -21.00
CA VAL A 236 1.40 41.33 -21.12
C VAL A 236 2.08 42.41 -21.94
N ILE A 237 2.83 43.33 -21.31
CA ILE A 237 4.06 43.99 -21.77
C ILE A 237 4.47 45.10 -20.78
N ASP A 238 5.78 45.29 -20.62
CA ASP A 238 6.49 46.34 -19.87
C ASP A 238 6.58 46.26 -18.34
N ALA A 239 7.59 45.52 -17.87
CA ALA A 239 8.47 45.92 -16.77
C ALA A 239 9.78 45.11 -16.79
N VAL A 240 10.54 45.25 -17.87
CA VAL A 240 12.00 45.06 -17.88
C VAL A 240 12.60 46.42 -18.22
N GLN A 241 13.71 46.77 -17.55
CA GLN A 241 14.36 48.10 -17.47
C GLN A 241 13.72 49.04 -16.42
N GLU A 242 14.43 49.70 -15.52
CA GLU A 242 15.87 49.94 -15.39
C GLU A 242 16.12 50.50 -13.97
N LEU A 243 17.11 49.96 -13.26
CA LEU A 243 18.03 50.73 -12.42
C LEU A 243 19.41 50.04 -12.52
N ASP A 244 20.02 50.31 -13.67
CA ASP A 244 21.44 50.70 -13.89
C ASP A 244 22.01 51.49 -12.68
N LEU A 245 23.29 51.54 -12.31
CA LEU A 245 24.56 51.09 -12.86
C LEU A 245 25.64 51.37 -11.79
N GLY A 246 26.72 50.60 -11.74
CA GLY A 246 27.86 50.86 -10.85
C GLY A 246 29.02 49.90 -11.09
N ASP A 247 29.68 50.06 -12.23
CA ASP A 247 31.01 49.55 -12.59
C ASP A 247 32.06 49.86 -11.50
N ASP A 248 33.03 48.96 -11.27
CA ASP A 248 34.39 49.15 -11.83
C ASP A 248 35.36 47.98 -11.49
N GLN A 249 36.00 47.48 -12.56
CA GLN A 249 37.38 46.98 -12.71
C GLN A 249 38.04 45.99 -11.72
N THR A 250 38.48 44.87 -12.31
CA THR A 250 39.68 44.08 -11.95
C THR A 250 40.97 44.90 -12.16
N PRO A 251 42.11 44.54 -11.55
CA PRO A 251 43.03 43.60 -12.23
C PRO A 251 43.83 42.64 -11.32
N ASP A 252 44.23 41.50 -11.92
CA ASP A 252 45.47 40.70 -11.80
C ASP A 252 46.24 40.66 -10.45
N SER A 253 46.68 39.53 -9.91
CA SER A 253 47.60 38.57 -10.54
C SER A 253 47.98 37.37 -9.62
N SER A 254 48.23 36.23 -10.29
CA SER A 254 49.27 35.19 -10.05
C SER A 254 49.36 34.36 -8.75
N SER A 255 49.18 33.03 -8.89
CA SER A 255 50.26 32.01 -8.86
C SER A 255 49.63 30.59 -8.99
N SER A 256 49.72 29.87 -10.12
CA SER A 256 50.71 28.81 -10.42
C SER A 256 50.90 27.79 -9.28
N LEU A 257 50.76 26.46 -9.40
CA LEU A 257 51.18 25.51 -10.45
C LEU A 257 50.35 24.20 -10.39
N SER A 258 50.16 23.56 -11.55
CA SER A 258 50.15 22.09 -11.75
C SER A 258 51.44 21.73 -12.53
N PRO A 259 51.77 20.49 -12.96
CA PRO A 259 51.10 19.17 -12.87
C PRO A 259 52.07 18.07 -12.35
N GLU A 260 51.74 16.78 -12.19
CA GLU A 260 51.83 15.76 -13.25
C GLU A 260 51.37 14.35 -12.77
N THR A 261 50.70 13.68 -13.70
CA THR A 261 50.55 12.25 -14.05
C THR A 261 51.39 11.16 -13.34
N SER A 262 50.75 10.00 -13.06
CA SER A 262 51.05 8.68 -13.71
C SER A 262 50.34 7.48 -13.04
N THR A 263 49.48 6.78 -13.79
CA THR A 263 49.32 5.31 -13.76
C THR A 263 50.25 4.73 -14.87
N PRO A 264 50.53 3.41 -15.03
CA PRO A 264 49.94 2.20 -14.44
C PRO A 264 50.98 1.12 -14.00
N GLN A 265 50.54 -0.01 -13.42
CA GLN A 265 51.06 -1.35 -13.80
C GLN A 265 50.22 -2.51 -13.26
N GLU A 266 49.88 -3.41 -14.20
CA GLU A 266 49.45 -4.79 -13.99
C GLU A 266 50.63 -5.63 -13.46
N GLU A 267 50.36 -6.62 -12.61
CA GLU A 267 51.19 -7.82 -12.54
C GLU A 267 50.31 -9.08 -12.47
N ILE A 268 50.51 -9.91 -13.48
CA ILE A 268 49.99 -11.26 -13.68
C ILE A 268 50.92 -12.21 -12.93
N VAL A 269 50.39 -13.10 -12.07
CA VAL A 269 51.04 -14.39 -11.83
C VAL A 269 50.00 -15.51 -11.84
N GLN A 270 50.20 -16.41 -12.81
CA GLN A 270 49.52 -17.69 -12.99
C GLN A 270 50.03 -18.75 -12.00
N THR A 271 49.08 -19.60 -11.58
CA THR A 271 49.16 -21.06 -11.35
C THR A 271 50.31 -21.66 -10.53
N THR A 272 49.95 -22.40 -9.47
CA THR A 272 50.19 -23.86 -9.42
C THR A 272 49.10 -24.58 -8.62
N SER A 273 48.63 -25.67 -9.21
CA SER A 273 47.90 -26.77 -8.59
C SER A 273 48.78 -27.58 -7.63
N SER A 274 48.21 -28.13 -6.55
CA SER A 274 48.17 -29.59 -6.33
C SER A 274 47.77 -29.95 -4.89
N ASP A 275 46.74 -30.78 -4.81
CA ASP A 275 46.57 -31.95 -3.95
C ASP A 275 46.39 -31.90 -2.42
N ARG A 276 45.41 -32.73 -2.07
CA ARG A 276 44.86 -33.29 -0.82
C ARG A 276 45.91 -34.01 0.07
N PRO A 277 45.60 -34.44 1.32
CA PRO A 277 44.37 -35.14 1.79
C PRO A 277 43.43 -34.33 2.68
#